data_AF-A0A4Q2UFJ5-F1
#
_entry.id   AF-A0A4Q2UFJ5-F1
#
_cell.length_a   1.000
_cell.length_b   1.000
_cell.length_c   1.000
_cell.angle_alpha   90.00
_cell.angle_beta   90.00
_cell.angle_gamma   90.00
#
_symmetry.space_group_name_H-M   'P 1'
#
loop_
_entity.id
_entity.type
_entity.pdbx_description
1 polymer ?
#
loop_
_entity_poly.entity_id
_entity_poly.type
_entity_poly.pdbx_seq_one_letter_code
_entity_poly.pdbx_strand_id
1 'polypeptide(L)' 'MKNILVGTVLILISAGSVPTFAQDGREAQMIGFHDLCDHGDKKACVKFGMMLQQNADRQADWRRAHPDWFFFER' A
#
# COMPACT_ATOMS: atom_id res chain seq x y z
N MET A 1 -16.74 -22.94 -46.70
CA MET A 1 -17.86 -23.73 -46.15
C MET A 1 -17.55 -24.04 -44.68
N LYS A 2 -18.44 -23.62 -43.75
CA LYS A 2 -18.54 -23.96 -42.30
C LYS A 2 -17.39 -23.46 -41.40
N ASN A 3 -17.51 -22.36 -40.67
CA ASN A 3 -18.30 -22.09 -39.45
C ASN A 3 -17.80 -22.80 -38.17
N ILE A 4 -17.33 -21.96 -37.22
CA ILE A 4 -17.67 -21.92 -35.78
C ILE A 4 -17.05 -22.98 -34.85
N LEU A 5 -16.19 -22.48 -33.95
CA LEU A 5 -16.13 -22.75 -32.50
C LEU A 5 -15.13 -21.72 -31.93
N VAL A 6 -15.56 -20.49 -31.63
CA VAL A 6 -15.97 -20.07 -30.27
C VAL A 6 -15.10 -20.69 -29.18
N GLY A 7 -14.33 -19.85 -28.49
CA GLY A 7 -14.15 -20.04 -27.05
C GLY A 7 -12.73 -20.28 -26.55
N THR A 8 -11.80 -19.34 -26.75
CA THR A 8 -10.82 -19.03 -25.68
C THR A 8 -10.25 -17.63 -25.89
N VAL A 9 -10.99 -16.61 -25.45
CA VAL A 9 -10.32 -15.36 -25.04
C VAL A 9 -9.61 -15.73 -23.75
N LEU A 10 -8.29 -15.96 -23.80
CA LEU A 10 -7.47 -15.85 -22.61
C LEU A 10 -7.58 -14.39 -22.16
N ILE A 11 -8.56 -14.12 -21.30
CA ILE A 11 -8.60 -12.92 -20.49
C ILE A 11 -7.38 -13.06 -19.58
N LEU A 12 -6.24 -12.54 -20.03
CA LEU A 12 -5.14 -12.22 -19.15
C LEU A 12 -5.75 -11.29 -18.10
N ILE A 13 -5.93 -11.83 -16.89
CA ILE A 13 -6.28 -11.05 -15.72
C ILE A 13 -5.12 -10.08 -15.58
N SER A 14 -5.30 -8.85 -16.08
CA SER A 14 -4.40 -7.76 -15.79
C SER A 14 -4.53 -7.54 -14.29
N ALA A 15 -3.65 -8.17 -13.52
CA ALA A 15 -3.36 -7.77 -12.16
C ALA A 15 -3.18 -6.25 -12.24
N GLY A 16 -4.07 -5.51 -11.59
CA GLY A 16 -4.05 -4.05 -11.62
C GLY A 16 -2.70 -3.58 -11.12
N SER A 17 -1.79 -3.27 -12.04
CA SER A 17 -0.52 -2.65 -11.76
C SER A 17 -0.85 -1.22 -11.35
N VAL A 18 -1.11 -1.02 -10.06
CA VAL A 18 -1.14 0.32 -9.49
C VAL A 18 0.18 0.98 -9.90
N PRO A 19 0.17 2.16 -10.52
CA PRO A 19 1.40 2.76 -11.02
C PRO A 19 2.39 2.91 -9.86
N THR A 20 3.62 2.39 -10.04
CA THR A 20 4.69 2.41 -9.03
C THR A 20 4.87 3.81 -8.43
N PHE A 21 4.78 4.86 -9.27
CA PHE A 21 4.85 6.26 -8.82
C PHE A 21 3.80 6.65 -7.79
N ALA A 22 2.57 6.11 -7.88
CA ALA A 22 1.52 6.37 -6.90
C ALA A 22 1.76 5.60 -5.59
N GLN A 23 2.47 4.48 -5.65
CA GLN A 23 2.92 3.73 -4.47
C GLN A 23 4.08 4.46 -3.79
N ASP A 24 5.08 4.88 -4.57
CA ASP A 24 6.27 5.62 -4.09
C ASP A 24 5.87 6.94 -3.43
N GLY A 25 4.93 7.69 -4.03
CA GLY A 25 4.42 8.93 -3.46
C GLY A 25 3.63 8.74 -2.16
N ARG A 26 3.00 7.57 -1.97
CA ARG A 26 2.29 7.23 -0.73
C ARG A 26 3.25 6.83 0.38
N GLU A 27 4.26 6.04 0.04
CA GLU A 27 5.33 5.66 0.97
C GLU A 27 6.07 6.90 1.49
N ALA A 28 6.49 7.80 0.60
CA ALA A 28 7.12 9.06 0.99
C ALA A 28 6.23 9.90 1.93
N GLN A 29 4.92 9.90 1.71
CA GLN A 29 3.97 10.55 2.60
C GLN A 29 3.91 9.90 3.97
N MET A 30 3.88 8.56 4.06
CA MET A 30 3.89 7.85 5.33
C MET A 30 5.16 8.12 6.12
N ILE A 31 6.33 8.06 5.47
CA ILE A 31 7.62 8.38 6.09
C ILE A 31 7.60 9.81 6.64
N GLY A 32 7.11 10.77 5.87
CA GLY A 32 7.01 12.16 6.30
C GLY A 32 6.12 12.36 7.54
N PHE A 33 4.98 11.68 7.63
CA PHE A 33 4.14 11.78 8.83
C PHE A 33 4.72 11.02 10.02
N HIS A 34 5.43 9.93 9.80
CA HIS A 34 6.14 9.23 10.87
C HIS A 34 7.19 10.13 11.51
N ASP A 35 8.07 10.73 10.70
CA ASP A 35 9.12 11.64 11.19
C ASP A 35 8.53 12.83 11.98
N LEU A 36 7.48 13.47 11.46
CA LEU A 36 6.80 14.54 12.18
C LEU A 36 6.14 14.06 13.48
N CYS A 37 5.58 12.85 13.49
CA CYS A 37 4.99 12.26 14.69
C CYS A 37 6.05 12.00 15.76
N ASP A 38 7.20 11.45 15.39
CA ASP A 38 8.33 11.22 16.30
C ASP A 38 8.84 12.52 16.93
N HIS A 39 8.76 13.63 16.18
CA HIS A 39 9.07 14.98 16.67
C HIS A 39 7.91 15.65 17.44
N GLY A 40 6.81 14.94 17.69
CA GLY A 40 5.72 15.38 18.57
C GLY A 40 4.55 16.08 17.89
N ASP A 41 4.48 16.13 16.55
CA ASP A 41 3.30 16.64 15.85
C ASP A 41 2.13 15.65 15.98
N LYS A 42 1.21 15.99 16.88
CA LYS A 42 0.00 15.20 17.15
C LYS A 42 -0.87 14.96 15.92
N LYS A 43 -0.95 15.93 15.00
CA LYS A 43 -1.74 15.78 13.76
C LYS A 43 -1.05 14.82 12.81
N ALA A 44 0.28 14.84 12.75
CA ALA A 44 1.04 13.89 11.96
C ALA A 44 0.86 12.46 12.49
N CYS A 45 0.87 12.26 13.81
CA CYS A 45 0.62 10.94 14.40
C CYS A 45 -0.73 10.34 14.01
N VAL A 46 -1.81 11.13 14.04
CA VAL A 46 -3.14 10.66 13.61
C VAL A 46 -3.14 10.28 12.13
N LYS A 47 -2.55 11.12 11.27
CA LYS A 47 -2.49 10.85 9.83
C LYS A 47 -1.64 9.62 9.50
N PHE A 48 -0.52 9.46 10.20
CA PHE A 48 0.34 8.29 10.09
C PHE A 48 -0.46 7.02 10.41
N GLY A 49 -1.11 6.95 11.58
CA GLY A 49 -1.92 5.79 11.98
C GLY A 49 -3.08 5.50 11.01
N MET A 50 -3.76 6.54 10.51
CA MET A 50 -4.82 6.39 9.50
C MET A 50 -4.28 5.77 8.21
N MET A 51 -3.11 6.21 7.72
CA MET A 51 -2.53 5.65 6.50
C MET A 51 -2.01 4.23 6.71
N LEU A 52 -1.43 3.92 7.86
CA LEU A 52 -1.02 2.56 8.20
C LEU A 52 -2.21 1.59 8.09
N GLN A 53 -3.39 2.00 8.57
CA GLN A 53 -4.63 1.21 8.50
C GLN A 53 -5.22 1.11 7.08
N GLN A 54 -5.15 2.18 6.29
CA GLN A 54 -5.71 2.21 4.92
C GLN A 54 -4.93 1.34 3.92
N ASN A 55 -3.70 0.95 4.25
CA ASN A 55 -2.87 0.04 3.47
C ASN A 55 -2.83 -1.38 4.08
N ALA A 56 -3.99 -1.86 4.54
CA ALA A 56 -4.10 -3.12 5.27
C ALA A 56 -3.67 -4.34 4.44
N ASP A 57 -3.85 -4.30 3.12
CA ASP A 57 -3.39 -5.32 2.17
C ASP A 57 -1.86 -5.48 2.17
N ARG A 58 -1.13 -4.43 2.53
CA ARG A 58 0.34 -4.39 2.57
C ARG A 58 0.93 -4.32 3.98
N GLN A 59 0.10 -4.43 5.02
CA GLN A 59 0.54 -4.43 6.42
C GLN A 59 1.74 -5.35 6.69
N ALA A 60 1.77 -6.54 6.06
CA ALA A 60 2.88 -7.48 6.22
C ALA A 60 4.21 -6.97 5.66
N ASP A 61 4.18 -6.22 4.55
CA ASP A 61 5.38 -5.62 3.98
C ASP A 61 5.85 -4.44 4.81
N TRP A 62 4.93 -3.60 5.28
CA TRP A 62 5.24 -2.47 6.17
C TRP A 62 5.90 -2.95 7.47
N ARG A 63 5.37 -4.00 8.12
CA ARG A 63 6.00 -4.56 9.33
C ARG A 63 7.40 -5.11 9.09
N ARG A 64 7.67 -5.62 7.89
CA ARG A 64 9.00 -6.14 7.53
C ARG A 64 9.99 -5.02 7.25
N ALA A 65 9.55 -3.98 6.55
CA ALA A 65 10.40 -2.86 6.15
C ALA A 65 10.63 -1.84 7.28
N HIS A 66 9.62 -1.63 8.15
CA HIS A 66 9.62 -0.64 9.22
C HIS A 66 9.10 -1.25 10.54
N PRO A 67 9.81 -2.21 11.14
CA PRO A 67 9.33 -2.90 12.35
C PRO A 67 9.19 -1.98 13.57
N ASP A 68 9.94 -0.89 13.61
CA ASP A 68 9.93 0.13 14.66
C ASP A 68 8.59 0.88 14.71
N TRP A 69 7.90 1.05 13.59
CA TRP A 69 6.60 1.71 13.51
C TRP A 69 5.50 0.98 14.29
N PHE A 70 5.70 -0.31 14.56
CA PHE A 70 4.75 -1.21 15.20
C PHE A 70 5.17 -1.57 16.63
N PHE A 71 5.99 -0.73 17.28
CA PHE A 71 6.48 -0.99 18.64
C PHE A 71 5.36 -1.23 19.66
N PHE A 72 4.17 -0.67 19.43
CA PHE A 72 2.98 -0.80 20.30
C PHE A 72 2.26 -2.15 20.18
N GLU A 73 2.61 -2.98 19.19
CA GLU A 73 2.04 -4.33 19.05
C GLU A 73 2.81 -5.38 19.89
N ARG A 74 3.83 -4.96 20.64
CA ARG A 74 4.66 -5.81 21.50
C ARG A 74 4.35 -5.64 22.98
#